data_AF-A0AAP4BXS9-F1
#
_entry.id   AF-A0AAP4BXS9-F1
#
_cell.length_a   1.000
_cell.length_b   1.000
_cell.length_c   1.000
_cell.angle_alpha   90.00
_cell.angle_beta   90.00
_cell.angle_gamma   90.00
#
_symmetry.space_group_name_H-M   'P 1'
#
loop_
_entity.id
_entity.type
_entity.pdbx_description
1 polymer ?
#
loop_
_entity_poly.entity_id
_entity_poly.type
_entity_poly.pdbx_seq_one_letter_code
_entity_poly.pdbx_strand_id
1 'polypeptide(L)'
;MITAEQVQRHLKLPAADEHLALIVDAVNAMVTEWHGDEWPAGVELGAVMLAARLHRRRNSSNGVESFSELGTSYVSRYDSDLDRQLRINDWSTPVVA
;
A
#
# COMPACT_ATOMS: atom_id res chain seq x y z
N MET A 1 -2.33 9.58 9.23
CA MET A 1 -0.98 8.99 8.99
C MET A 1 -0.95 7.57 9.51
N ILE A 2 -0.14 6.71 8.88
CA ILE A 2 0.01 5.28 9.23
C ILE A 2 1.33 5.02 9.97
N THR A 3 1.40 3.88 10.66
CA THR A 3 2.56 3.41 11.46
C THR A 3 3.15 2.11 10.90
N ALA A 4 4.41 1.85 11.24
CA ALA A 4 5.07 0.58 10.90
C ALA A 4 4.34 -0.63 11.52
N GLU A 5 3.79 -0.51 12.73
CA GLU A 5 3.02 -1.60 13.34
C GLU A 5 1.70 -1.88 12.58
N GLN A 6 1.02 -0.85 12.05
CA GLN A 6 -0.18 -1.06 11.24
C GLN A 6 0.14 -1.86 9.97
N VAL A 7 1.22 -1.51 9.27
CA VAL A 7 1.62 -2.22 8.05
C VAL A 7 2.16 -3.63 8.37
N GLN A 8 2.94 -3.78 9.44
CA GLN A 8 3.39 -5.08 9.94
C GLN A 8 2.20 -6.03 10.19
N ARG A 9 1.16 -5.55 10.89
CA ARG A 9 -0.07 -6.33 11.16
C ARG A 9 -0.77 -6.71 9.87
N HIS A 10 -0.90 -5.76 8.92
CA HIS A 10 -1.49 -6.04 7.62
C HIS A 10 -0.73 -7.13 6.84
N LEU A 11 0.60 -7.08 6.87
CA LEU A 11 1.47 -8.06 6.21
C LEU A 11 1.62 -9.38 6.98
N LYS A 12 1.14 -9.45 8.24
CA LYS A 12 1.36 -10.57 9.16
C LYS A 12 2.84 -10.89 9.39
N LEU A 13 3.67 -9.85 9.45
CA LEU A 13 5.10 -9.99 9.73
C LEU A 13 5.35 -10.16 11.24
N PRO A 14 6.40 -10.90 11.64
CA PRO A 14 6.74 -11.08 13.05
C PRO A 14 7.20 -9.78 13.72
N ALA A 15 7.86 -8.88 12.97
CA ALA A 15 8.31 -7.58 13.43
C ALA A 15 8.40 -6.59 12.26
N ALA A 16 8.34 -5.29 12.56
CA ALA A 16 8.72 -4.24 11.63
C ALA A 16 10.24 -4.07 11.60
N ASP A 17 10.83 -3.95 10.41
CA ASP A 17 12.25 -3.64 10.23
C ASP A 17 12.46 -2.18 9.83
N GLU A 18 13.72 -1.74 9.80
CA GLU A 18 14.09 -0.35 9.44
C GLU A 18 13.63 0.01 8.02
N HIS A 19 13.59 -0.96 7.11
CA HIS A 19 13.16 -0.72 5.74
C HIS A 19 11.64 -0.50 5.67
N LEU A 20 10.84 -1.24 6.45
CA LEU A 20 9.41 -1.01 6.56
C LEU A 20 9.12 0.39 7.11
N ALA A 21 9.91 0.86 8.07
CA ALA A 21 9.80 2.23 8.56
C ALA A 21 10.06 3.27 7.46
N LEU A 22 11.12 3.11 6.65
CA LEU A 22 11.39 3.99 5.51
C LEU A 22 10.24 4.03 4.49
N ILE A 23 9.62 2.89 4.20
CA ILE A 23 8.45 2.83 3.31
C ILE A 23 7.28 3.60 3.92
N VAL A 24 7.01 3.41 5.21
CA VAL A 24 5.92 4.08 5.91
C VAL A 24 6.12 5.60 5.90
N ASP A 25 7.33 6.08 6.17
CA ASP A 25 7.64 7.51 6.12
C ASP A 25 7.41 8.09 4.72
N ALA A 26 7.88 7.39 3.68
CA ALA A 26 7.68 7.81 2.29
C ALA A 26 6.19 7.83 1.89
N VAL A 27 5.42 6.81 2.31
CA VAL A 27 3.97 6.76 2.04
C VAL A 27 3.24 7.85 2.81
N ASN A 28 3.62 8.12 4.06
CA ASN A 28 3.05 9.22 4.84
C ASN A 28 3.27 10.57 4.16
N ALA A 29 4.50 10.88 3.76
CA ALA A 29 4.81 12.12 3.05
C ALA A 29 3.98 12.25 1.77
N MET A 30 3.92 11.19 0.96
CA MET A 30 3.21 11.20 -0.32
C MET A 30 1.68 11.33 -0.16
N VAL A 31 1.07 10.61 0.77
CA VAL A 31 -0.38 10.67 0.98
C VAL A 31 -0.78 12.00 1.63
N THR A 32 0.07 12.57 2.50
CA THR A 32 -0.12 13.93 3.02
C THR A 32 -0.03 14.98 1.91
N GLU A 33 0.86 14.82 0.92
CA GLU A 33 0.90 15.71 -0.25
C GLU A 33 -0.43 15.70 -1.02
N TRP A 34 -1.12 14.56 -1.09
CA TRP A 34 -2.37 14.41 -1.83
C TRP A 34 -3.61 14.86 -1.05
N HIS A 35 -3.64 14.62 0.26
CA HIS A 35 -4.87 14.75 1.08
C HIS A 35 -4.75 15.74 2.23
N GLY A 36 -3.57 16.34 2.45
CA GLY A 36 -3.27 17.13 3.65
C GLY A 36 -3.03 16.27 4.88
N ASP A 37 -3.05 16.88 6.07
CA ASP A 37 -2.71 16.22 7.33
C ASP A 37 -3.85 15.34 7.90
N GLU A 38 -5.09 15.58 7.47
CA GLU A 38 -6.28 14.86 7.93
C GLU A 38 -6.77 13.89 6.86
N TRP A 39 -6.62 12.59 7.12
CA TRP A 39 -6.98 11.55 6.15
C TRP A 39 -8.32 10.92 6.49
N PRO A 40 -9.25 10.80 5.51
CA PRO A 40 -10.41 9.94 5.65
C PRO A 40 -9.97 8.49 5.88
N ALA A 41 -10.78 7.71 6.62
CA ALA A 41 -10.46 6.31 6.95
C ALA A 41 -10.13 5.43 5.72
N GLY A 42 -10.78 5.67 4.58
CA GLY A 42 -10.47 4.96 3.33
C GLY A 42 -9.07 5.26 2.79
N VAL A 43 -8.64 6.52 2.87
CA VAL A 43 -7.29 6.95 2.47
C VAL A 43 -6.24 6.35 3.42
N GLU A 44 -6.52 6.28 4.71
CA GLU A 44 -5.63 5.62 5.68
C GLU A 44 -5.46 4.13 5.35
N LEU A 45 -6.55 3.41 5.07
CA LEU A 45 -6.48 2.01 4.64
C LEU A 45 -5.70 1.85 3.32
N GLY A 46 -5.96 2.74 2.35
CA GLY A 46 -5.23 2.78 1.09
C GLY A 46 -3.72 2.99 1.30
N ALA A 47 -3.33 3.86 2.22
CA ALA A 47 -1.93 4.08 2.57
C ALA A 47 -1.28 2.80 3.16
N VAL A 48 -1.97 2.09 4.07
CA VAL A 48 -1.50 0.80 4.60
C VAL A 48 -1.28 -0.21 3.47
N MET A 49 -2.23 -0.33 2.55
CA MET A 49 -2.16 -1.24 1.41
C MET A 49 -1.02 -0.88 0.45
N LEU A 50 -0.79 0.42 0.20
CA LEU A 50 0.29 0.91 -0.64
C LEU A 50 1.66 0.57 -0.04
N ALA A 51 1.87 0.85 1.24
CA ALA A 51 3.10 0.51 1.95
C ALA A 51 3.36 -1.00 1.92
N ALA A 52 2.34 -1.82 2.19
CA ALA A 52 2.41 -3.28 2.12
C ALA A 52 2.83 -3.77 0.73
N ARG A 53 2.29 -3.16 -0.33
CA ARG A 53 2.60 -3.51 -1.72
C ARG A 53 4.04 -3.16 -2.10
N LEU A 54 4.52 -1.99 -1.70
CA LEU A 54 5.92 -1.58 -1.91
C LEU A 54 6.89 -2.54 -1.22
N HIS A 55 6.56 -2.93 0.02
CA HIS A 55 7.34 -3.93 0.75
C HIS A 55 7.38 -5.30 0.03
N ARG A 56 6.24 -5.79 -0.47
CA ARG A 56 6.21 -7.08 -1.20
C ARG A 56 6.96 -7.04 -2.52
N ARG A 57 6.91 -5.94 -3.29
CA ARG A 57 7.63 -5.79 -4.56
C ARG A 57 9.14 -5.90 -4.41
N ARG A 58 9.71 -5.48 -3.28
CA ARG A 58 11.13 -5.70 -2.95
C ARG A 58 11.46 -7.21 -2.96
N ASN A 59 10.57 -8.02 -2.41
CA ASN A 59 10.75 -9.47 -2.31
C ASN A 59 10.41 -10.21 -3.63
N SER A 60 9.82 -9.52 -4.61
CA SER A 60 9.51 -10.05 -5.95
C SER A 60 9.97 -9.10 -7.05
N SER A 61 11.28 -8.84 -7.12
CA SER A 61 11.90 -7.85 -8.04
C SER A 61 11.49 -7.95 -9.52
N ASN A 62 11.04 -9.11 -9.99
CA ASN A 62 10.55 -9.34 -11.36
C ASN A 62 9.01 -9.43 -11.49
N GLY A 63 8.23 -9.17 -10.44
CA GLY A 63 6.77 -9.40 -10.42
C GLY A 63 6.36 -10.88 -10.41
N VAL A 64 7.33 -11.76 -10.16
CA VAL A 64 7.14 -13.21 -10.02
C VAL A 64 7.36 -13.54 -8.55
N GLU A 65 6.27 -13.83 -7.82
CA GLU A 65 6.37 -14.41 -6.48
C GLU A 65 6.64 -15.90 -6.63
N SER A 66 7.92 -16.28 -6.61
CA SER A 66 8.42 -17.66 -6.43
C SER A 66 8.00 -18.69 -7.50
N PHE A 67 8.98 -19.41 -8.05
CA PHE A 67 8.75 -20.69 -8.73
C PHE A 67 8.33 -21.74 -7.69
N SER A 68 7.03 -21.83 -7.39
CA SER A 68 6.49 -22.97 -6.64
C SER A 68 6.09 -24.09 -7.59
N GLU A 69 6.12 -25.33 -7.11
CA GLU A 69 5.82 -26.58 -7.84
C GLU A 69 4.41 -26.63 -8.46
N LEU A 70 3.53 -25.67 -8.16
CA LEU A 70 2.14 -25.57 -8.58
C LEU A 70 1.86 -24.49 -9.65
N GLY A 71 2.89 -23.82 -10.17
CA GLY A 71 2.77 -22.85 -11.26
C GLY A 71 3.03 -21.40 -10.85
N THR A 72 3.20 -20.55 -11.85
CA THR A 72 3.62 -19.14 -11.71
C THR A 72 2.47 -18.29 -11.14
N SER A 73 2.66 -17.69 -9.96
CA SER A 73 1.75 -16.66 -9.44
C SER A 73 2.19 -15.29 -9.96
N TYR A 74 1.30 -14.62 -10.70
CA TYR A 74 1.55 -13.28 -11.26
C TYR A 74 1.06 -12.21 -10.30
N VAL A 75 1.93 -11.27 -9.92
CA VAL A 75 1.51 -10.10 -9.12
C VAL A 75 0.98 -9.03 -10.07
N SER A 76 -0.31 -8.70 -9.96
CA SER A 76 -0.90 -7.65 -10.79
C SER A 76 -0.16 -6.32 -10.62
N ARG A 77 0.21 -5.72 -11.77
CA ARG A 77 0.85 -4.40 -11.84
C ARG A 77 -0.08 -3.27 -11.43
N TYR A 78 -1.39 -3.49 -11.43
CA TYR A 78 -2.41 -2.50 -11.11
C TYR A 78 -3.38 -3.04 -10.06
N ASP A 79 -3.77 -2.19 -9.11
CA ASP A 79 -4.69 -2.52 -8.01
C ASP A 79 -5.76 -1.44 -7.97
N SER A 80 -6.92 -1.70 -8.61
CA SER A 80 -7.99 -0.71 -8.72
C SER A 80 -8.63 -0.37 -7.37
N ASP A 81 -8.55 -1.26 -6.40
CA ASP A 81 -9.11 -1.01 -5.06
C ASP A 81 -8.20 -0.05 -4.29
N LEU A 82 -6.88 -0.19 -4.45
CA LEU A 82 -5.92 0.77 -3.92
C LEU A 82 -6.17 2.18 -4.45
N ASP A 83 -6.33 2.31 -5.77
CA ASP A 83 -6.56 3.60 -6.42
C ASP A 83 -7.88 4.24 -5.95
N ARG A 84 -8.93 3.44 -5.78
CA ARG A 84 -10.21 3.90 -5.21
C ARG A 84 -10.08 4.38 -3.78
N GLN A 85 -9.35 3.65 -2.94
CA GLN A 85 -9.17 4.03 -1.53
C GLN A 85 -8.35 5.31 -1.38
N LEU A 86 -7.32 5.47 -2.21
CA LEU A 86 -6.49 6.67 -2.24
C LEU A 86 -7.14 7.84 -2.98
N ARG A 87 -8.27 7.62 -3.66
CA ARG A 87 -9.00 8.63 -4.45
C ARG A 87 -8.12 9.31 -5.50
N ILE A 88 -7.26 8.52 -6.13
CA ILE A 88 -6.33 8.95 -7.18
C ILE A 88 -6.83 8.50 -8.56
N ASN A 89 -6.21 9.03 -9.63
CA ASN A 89 -6.64 8.80 -11.02
C ASN A 89 -8.11 9.24 -11.22
N ASP A 90 -8.89 8.45 -11.95
CA ASP A 90 -10.30 8.74 -12.27
C ASP A 90 -11.26 8.53 -11.07
N TRP A 91 -10.74 8.10 -9.90
CA TRP A 91 -11.56 7.72 -8.75
C TRP A 91 -11.76 8.87 -7.76
N SER A 92 -12.38 9.96 -8.22
CA SER A 92 -12.79 11.04 -7.34
C SER A 92 -13.95 10.64 -6.41
N THR A 93 -14.05 11.28 -5.24
CA THR A 93 -15.18 11.04 -4.32
C THR A 93 -16.50 11.42 -5.02
N PRO A 94 -17.49 10.51 -5.10
CA PRO A 94 -18.78 10.84 -5.69
C PRO A 94 -19.46 11.94 -4.88
N VAL A 95 -19.84 13.04 -5.55
CA VAL A 95 -20.65 14.11 -4.98
C VAL A 95 -22.12 13.84 -5.28
N VAL A 96 -22.95 13.78 -4.25
CA VAL A 96 -24.40 13.78 -4.41
C VAL A 96 -24.82 15.24 -4.50
N ALA A 97 -25.41 15.63 -5.63
CA ALA A 97 -26.03 16.95 -5.83
C ALA A 97 -27.43 16.99 -5.22
#